data_AF-A0A9D1IIU3-F1
#
_entry.id   AF-A0A9D1IIU3-F1
#
_cell.length_a   1.000
_cell.length_b   1.000
_cell.length_c   1.000
_cell.angle_alpha   90.00
_cell.angle_beta   90.00
_cell.angle_gamma   90.00
#
_symmetry.space_group_name_H-M   'P 1'
#
loop_
_entity.id
_entity.type
_entity.pdbx_description
1 polymer ?
#
loop_
_entity_poly.entity_id
_entity_poly.type
_entity_poly.pdbx_seq_one_letter_code
_entity_poly.pdbx_strand_id
1 'polypeptide(L)' 'MKTKYVILLMATAFLLVSPLSLAGQETKKERNLIKSGNEYFEKEKYSDAENCYKQVLEKNPDSQIAKFNLA' A
#
# COMPACT_ATOMS: atom_id res chain seq x y z
N MET A 1 -26.40 3.45 -40.05
CA MET A 1 -25.49 2.36 -39.63
C MET A 1 -24.15 2.89 -39.12
N LYS A 2 -23.47 3.78 -39.87
CA LYS A 2 -22.17 4.38 -39.50
C LYS A 2 -22.14 5.07 -38.13
N THR A 3 -23.17 5.83 -37.77
CA THR A 3 -23.30 6.52 -36.47
C THR A 3 -23.45 5.58 -35.27
N LYS A 4 -24.04 4.39 -35.47
CA LYS A 4 -24.18 3.37 -34.42
C LYS A 4 -22.83 2.78 -34.03
N TYR A 5 -21.93 2.59 -35.00
CA TYR A 5 -20.56 2.11 -34.77
C TYR A 5 -19.67 3.19 -34.16
N VAL A 6 -19.89 4.47 -34.47
CA VAL A 6 -19.16 5.59 -33.83
C VAL A 6 -19.52 5.70 -32.35
N ILE A 7 -20.81 5.57 -32.00
CA ILE A 7 -21.26 5.55 -30.59
C ILE A 7 -20.72 4.29 -29.86
N LEU A 8 -20.69 3.14 -30.54
CA LEU A 8 -20.12 1.90 -30.00
C LEU A 8 -18.60 2.02 -29.76
N LEU A 9 -17.86 2.67 -30.66
CA LEU A 9 -16.40 2.92 -30.54
C LEU A 9 -16.05 3.91 -29.42
N MET A 10 -16.92 4.89 -29.15
CA MET A 10 -16.73 5.83 -28.02
C MET A 10 -17.03 5.17 -26.66
N ALA A 11 -18.00 4.24 -26.61
CA ALA A 11 -18.33 3.50 -25.39
C ALA A 11 -17.21 2.51 -24.97
N THR A 12 -16.49 1.93 -25.93
CA THR A 12 -15.36 1.03 -25.65
C THR A 12 -14.13 1.74 -25.10
N ALA A 13 -14.00 3.06 -25.30
CA ALA A 13 -12.85 3.84 -24.82
C ALA A 13 -12.90 4.16 -23.31
N PHE A 14 -14.05 4.00 -22.66
CA PHE A 14 -14.21 4.29 -21.23
C PHE A 14 -13.79 3.14 -20.30
N LEU A 15 -13.52 1.94 -20.86
CA LEU A 15 -13.10 0.75 -20.11
C LEU A 15 -11.58 0.67 -19.84
N LEU A 16 -10.81 1.67 -20.27
CA LEU A 16 -9.35 1.73 -20.06
C LEU A 16 -8.93 2.64 -18.91
N VAL A 17 -9.86 3.03 -18.03
CA VAL A 17 -9.49 3.58 -16.71
C VAL A 17 -9.00 2.42 -15.85
N SER A 18 -7.75 2.04 -16.09
CA SER A 18 -7.03 1.06 -15.28
C SER A 18 -7.03 1.54 -13.82
N PRO A 19 -7.34 0.67 -12.83
CA PRO A 19 -7.11 0.97 -11.41
C PRO A 19 -5.61 0.87 -11.11
N LEU A 20 -4.78 1.59 -11.87
CA LEU A 20 -3.35 1.61 -11.69
C LEU A 20 -3.01 2.74 -10.72
N SER A 21 -2.97 2.44 -9.41
CA SER A 21 -2.02 3.07 -8.46
C SER A 21 -2.24 2.72 -6.98
N LEU A 22 -3.28 1.97 -6.59
CA LEU A 22 -3.53 1.73 -5.17
C LEU A 22 -2.38 0.98 -4.46
N ALA A 23 -1.73 0.04 -5.16
CA ALA A 23 -0.59 -0.72 -4.64
C ALA A 23 0.65 0.16 -4.32
N GLY A 24 0.88 1.24 -5.07
CA GLY A 24 2.07 2.08 -4.90
C GLY A 24 2.03 2.94 -3.64
N GLN A 25 0.84 3.41 -3.25
CA GLN A 25 0.67 4.25 -2.06
C GLN A 25 0.77 3.44 -0.76
N GLU A 26 0.19 2.26 -0.72
CA GLU A 26 0.26 1.37 0.45
C GLU A 26 1.70 0.96 0.75
N THR A 27 2.50 0.66 -0.28
CA THR A 27 3.92 0.33 -0.13
C THR A 27 4.74 1.48 0.47
N LYS A 28 4.41 2.76 0.15
CA LYS A 28 5.13 3.91 0.72
C LYS A 28 4.83 4.10 2.20
N LYS A 29 3.56 3.93 2.61
CA LYS A 29 3.16 4.03 4.02
C LYS A 29 3.81 2.93 4.86
N GLU A 30 3.80 1.69 4.36
CA GLU A 30 4.47 0.57 5.02
C GLU A 30 5.95 0.85 5.27
N ARG A 31 6.70 1.27 4.23
CA ARG A 31 8.13 1.59 4.37
C ARG A 31 8.39 2.69 5.40
N ASN A 32 7.54 3.70 5.46
CA ASN A 32 7.68 4.78 6.43
C ASN A 32 7.47 4.28 7.86
N LEU A 33 6.44 3.45 8.09
CA LEU A 33 6.18 2.85 9.41
C LEU A 33 7.33 1.93 9.84
N ILE A 34 7.88 1.10 8.95
CA ILE A 34 9.07 0.29 9.23
C ILE A 34 10.26 1.16 9.62
N LYS A 35 10.53 2.24 8.88
CA LYS A 35 11.63 3.17 9.17
C LYS A 35 11.46 3.82 10.54
N SER A 36 10.27 4.34 10.84
CA SER A 36 9.97 4.92 12.14
C SER A 36 10.08 3.90 13.28
N GLY A 37 9.60 2.67 13.07
CA GLY A 37 9.76 1.58 14.03
C GLY A 37 11.24 1.31 14.35
N ASN A 38 12.08 1.22 13.32
CA ASN A 38 13.52 1.01 13.48
C ASN A 38 14.18 2.20 14.22
N GLU A 39 13.81 3.44 13.91
CA GLU A 39 14.33 4.62 14.61
C GLU A 39 13.91 4.65 16.10
N TYR A 40 12.71 4.18 16.44
CA TYR A 40 12.28 4.03 17.83
C TYR A 40 13.04 2.90 18.53
N PHE A 41 13.25 1.78 17.85
CA PHE A 41 14.01 0.64 18.35
C PHE A 41 15.47 1.03 18.68
N GLU A 42 16.14 1.75 17.76
CA GLU A 42 17.50 2.27 17.96
C GLU A 42 17.59 3.25 19.16
N LYS A 43 16.50 3.93 19.49
CA LYS A 43 16.39 4.83 20.65
C LYS A 43 15.91 4.12 21.92
N GLU A 44 15.85 2.79 21.91
CA GLU A 44 15.37 1.95 23.01
C GLU A 44 13.90 2.22 23.41
N LYS A 45 13.13 2.86 22.52
CA LYS A 45 11.69 3.14 22.69
C LYS A 45 10.87 1.98 22.15
N TYR A 46 11.00 0.81 22.78
CA TYR A 46 10.46 -0.44 22.24
C TYR A 46 8.94 -0.43 22.09
N SER A 47 8.19 0.19 23.00
CA SER A 47 6.73 0.32 22.87
C SER A 47 6.31 1.11 21.64
N ASP A 48 7.04 2.19 21.30
CA ASP A 48 6.76 2.99 20.11
C ASP A 48 7.13 2.20 18.83
N ALA A 49 8.24 1.47 18.86
CA ALA A 49 8.65 0.59 17.76
C ALA A 49 7.62 -0.51 17.49
N GLU A 50 7.18 -1.20 18.54
CA GLU A 50 6.14 -2.23 18.49
C GLU A 50 4.84 -1.70 17.87
N ASN A 51 4.40 -0.51 18.29
CA ASN A 51 3.22 0.15 17.73
C ASN A 51 3.36 0.43 16.24
N CYS A 52 4.54 0.83 15.76
CA CYS A 52 4.80 1.00 14.33
C CYS A 52 4.71 -0.32 13.56
N TYR A 53 5.32 -1.39 14.06
CA TYR A 53 5.28 -2.70 13.38
C TYR A 53 3.87 -3.31 13.39
N LYS A 54 3.10 -3.14 14.47
CA LYS A 54 1.69 -3.56 14.54
C LYS A 54 0.83 -2.85 13.49
N GLN A 55 0.99 -1.53 13.32
CA GLN A 55 0.29 -0.78 12.27
C GLN A 55 0.61 -1.29 10.86
N VAL A 56 1.83 -1.78 10.61
CA VAL A 56 2.16 -2.45 9.34
C VAL A 56 1.35 -3.73 9.19
N LEU A 57 1.30 -4.58 10.21
CA LEU A 57 0.55 -5.84 10.16
C LEU A 57 -0.97 -5.67 10.05
N GLU A 58 -1.52 -4.56 10.57
CA GLU A 58 -2.94 -4.22 10.36
C GLU A 58 -3.29 -3.97 8.89
N LYS A 59 -2.33 -3.48 8.08
CA LYS A 59 -2.52 -3.16 6.66
C LYS A 59 -2.00 -4.25 5.74
N ASN A 60 -0.86 -4.83 6.10
CA ASN A 60 -0.20 -5.91 5.40
C ASN A 60 0.14 -7.03 6.40
N PRO A 61 -0.83 -7.92 6.68
CA PRO A 61 -0.63 -9.05 7.59
C PRO A 61 0.49 -10.00 7.17
N ASP A 62 0.96 -9.93 5.92
CA ASP A 62 2.03 -10.77 5.37
C ASP A 62 3.40 -10.09 5.35
N SER A 63 3.52 -8.88 5.89
CA SER A 63 4.80 -8.17 5.98
C SER A 63 5.80 -8.97 6.82
N GLN A 64 6.76 -9.61 6.12
CA GLN A 64 7.81 -10.40 6.76
C GLN A 64 8.71 -9.52 7.64
N ILE A 65 8.93 -8.27 7.24
CA ILE A 65 9.77 -7.32 7.97
C ILE A 65 9.12 -6.97 9.33
N ALA A 66 7.82 -6.65 9.33
CA ALA A 66 7.12 -6.34 10.58
C ALA A 66 7.02 -7.55 11.51
N LYS A 67 6.79 -8.75 10.97
CA LYS A 67 6.82 -10.01 11.76
C LYS A 67 8.19 -10.26 12.38
N PHE A 68 9.26 -10.07 11.60
CA PHE A 68 10.63 -10.27 12.09
C PHE A 68 10.98 -9.30 13.23
N ASN A 69 10.63 -8.02 13.11
CA ASN A 69 10.97 -7.02 14.12
C ASN A 69 10.10 -7.08 15.39
N LEU A 70 9.03 -7.88 15.41
CA LEU A 70 8.19 -8.12 16.59
C LEU A 70 8.58 -9.39 17.38
N ALA A 71 9.45 -10.22 16.82
CA ALA A 71 9.91 -11.47 17.44
C ALA A 71 10.99 -11.21 18.50
#